data_AF-A0A1H2L872-F1
#
_entry.id   AF-A0A1H2L872-F1
#
_cell.length_a   1.000
_cell.length_b   1.000
_cell.length_c   1.000
_cell.angle_alpha   90.00
_cell.angle_beta   90.00
_cell.angle_gamma   90.00
#
_symmetry.space_group_name_H-M   'P 1'
#
loop_
_entity.id
_entity.type
_entity.pdbx_description
1 polymer ?
#
loop_
_entity_poly.entity_id
_entity_poly.type
_entity_poly.pdbx_seq_one_letter_code
_entity_poly.pdbx_strand_id
1 'polypeptide(L)'
;MSVYEFPALAIQDWLRVFCYDSYCADAMTSGLTNSKDTTLHWQLAVDTLYRLFASNLLHIPSLKADDFSTQKSIALDYIKSLARHDPFRSDIEETSHWYLWDISATDRCHRLIEKFGIRDLPQGELSQGFVAALHSLFAENQVAWSDQPLIVINTDQ
;
A
#
# COMPACT_ATOMS: atom_id res chain seq x y z
N MET A 1 -22.93 6.45 -3.60
CA MET A 1 -21.78 6.65 -2.70
C MET A 1 -20.93 5.40 -2.81
N SER A 2 -19.68 5.51 -3.28
CA SER A 2 -18.78 4.36 -3.38
C SER A 2 -18.31 4.01 -1.96
N VAL A 3 -18.48 2.76 -1.55
CA VAL A 3 -18.12 2.31 -0.19
C VAL A 3 -16.62 2.08 -0.12
N TYR A 4 -16.02 2.45 1.01
CA TYR A 4 -14.62 2.21 1.31
C TYR A 4 -14.41 0.75 1.74
N GLU A 5 -14.48 -0.18 0.79
CA GLU A 5 -14.37 -1.62 1.07
C GLU A 5 -12.92 -2.09 1.01
N PHE A 6 -12.61 -3.16 1.74
CA PHE A 6 -11.28 -3.78 1.73
C PHE A 6 -10.97 -4.38 0.34
N PRO A 7 -9.99 -3.85 -0.41
CA PRO A 7 -9.72 -4.28 -1.78
C PRO A 7 -8.80 -5.51 -1.79
N ALA A 8 -9.27 -6.61 -1.18
CA ALA A 8 -8.49 -7.79 -0.84
C ALA A 8 -7.72 -8.39 -2.03
N LEU A 9 -8.39 -8.56 -3.16
CA LEU A 9 -7.79 -9.11 -4.38
C LEU A 9 -6.70 -8.19 -4.95
N ALA A 10 -6.97 -6.89 -4.99
CA ALA A 10 -6.00 -5.91 -5.48
C ALA A 10 -4.76 -5.85 -4.57
N ILE A 11 -4.94 -5.92 -3.25
CA ILE A 11 -3.81 -5.97 -2.30
C ILE A 11 -2.98 -7.24 -2.49
N GLN A 12 -3.64 -8.39 -2.69
CA GLN A 12 -2.94 -9.65 -3.00
C GLN A 12 -2.12 -9.53 -4.28
N ASP A 13 -2.71 -8.99 -5.34
CA ASP A 13 -2.04 -8.81 -6.62
C ASP A 13 -0.85 -7.84 -6.52
N TRP A 14 -1.01 -6.72 -5.82
CA TRP A 14 0.08 -5.77 -5.57
C TRP A 14 1.22 -6.41 -4.78
N LEU A 15 0.93 -7.12 -3.69
CA LEU A 15 1.96 -7.79 -2.90
C LEU A 15 2.69 -8.89 -3.69
N ARG A 16 1.97 -9.59 -4.58
CA ARG A 16 2.59 -10.51 -5.54
C ARG A 16 3.56 -9.77 -6.47
N VAL A 17 3.15 -8.64 -7.03
CA VAL A 17 3.98 -7.82 -7.93
C VAL A 17 5.22 -7.26 -7.23
N PHE A 18 5.09 -6.74 -6.01
CA PHE A 18 6.22 -6.24 -5.21
C PHE A 18 7.24 -7.33 -4.84
N CYS A 19 6.84 -8.60 -4.87
CA CYS A 19 7.76 -9.73 -4.70
C CYS A 19 8.58 -10.05 -5.96
N TYR A 20 8.34 -9.38 -7.09
CA TYR A 20 9.12 -9.54 -8.32
C TYR A 20 9.91 -8.29 -8.69
N ASP A 21 9.37 -7.10 -8.41
CA ASP A 21 9.99 -5.84 -8.77
C ASP A 21 9.66 -4.74 -7.75
N SER A 22 10.32 -3.59 -7.88
CA SER A 22 10.07 -2.42 -7.06
C SER A 22 9.26 -1.39 -7.83
N TYR A 23 8.36 -0.69 -7.13
CA TYR A 23 7.51 0.33 -7.74
C TYR A 23 7.44 1.57 -6.85
N CYS A 24 7.23 2.72 -7.47
CA CYS A 24 6.90 3.94 -6.75
C CYS A 24 5.47 3.89 -6.17
N ALA A 25 5.14 4.84 -5.29
CA ALA A 25 3.85 4.89 -4.64
C ALA A 25 2.69 5.12 -5.61
N ASP A 26 2.95 5.81 -6.74
CA ASP A 26 1.96 6.10 -7.78
C ASP A 26 1.34 4.83 -8.37
N ALA A 27 2.12 3.77 -8.48
CA ALA A 27 1.65 2.51 -9.06
C ALA A 27 0.35 2.03 -8.37
N MET A 28 0.25 2.21 -7.05
CA MET A 28 -0.90 1.80 -6.24
C MET A 28 -2.12 2.72 -6.32
N THR A 29 -2.06 3.84 -7.05
CA THR A 29 -3.25 4.68 -7.35
C THR A 29 -4.20 3.99 -8.32
N SER A 30 -3.77 2.88 -8.93
CA SER A 30 -4.54 2.07 -9.87
C SER A 30 -4.88 0.68 -9.31
N GLY A 31 -5.99 0.11 -9.78
CA GLY A 31 -6.36 -1.29 -9.52
C GLY A 31 -6.99 -1.59 -8.17
N LEU A 32 -6.99 -0.66 -7.21
CA LEU A 32 -7.64 -0.84 -5.89
C LEU A 32 -9.16 -0.69 -5.91
N THR A 33 -9.73 -0.06 -6.94
CA THR A 33 -11.18 0.10 -7.11
C THR A 33 -11.53 0.30 -8.59
N ASN A 34 -12.78 0.01 -8.95
CA ASN A 34 -13.35 0.26 -10.28
C ASN A 34 -14.10 1.60 -10.37
N SER A 35 -14.05 2.40 -9.30
CA SER A 35 -14.65 3.74 -9.30
C SER A 35 -13.99 4.63 -10.37
N LYS A 36 -14.64 5.77 -10.68
CA LYS A 36 -14.03 6.85 -11.46
C LYS A 36 -13.58 8.02 -10.58
N ASP A 37 -13.80 7.89 -9.27
CA ASP A 37 -13.49 8.91 -8.29
C ASP A 37 -12.00 8.85 -7.94
N THR A 38 -11.24 9.83 -8.45
CA THR A 38 -9.79 9.97 -8.20
C THR A 38 -9.50 10.18 -6.72
N THR A 39 -10.38 10.85 -5.98
CA THR A 39 -10.26 11.04 -4.53
C THR A 39 -10.31 9.70 -3.81
N LEU A 40 -11.20 8.80 -4.24
CA LEU A 40 -11.28 7.46 -3.66
C LEU A 40 -10.07 6.60 -4.01
N HIS A 41 -9.62 6.65 -5.27
CA HIS A 41 -8.40 5.94 -5.70
C HIS A 41 -7.23 6.37 -4.82
N TRP A 42 -7.14 7.69 -4.64
CA TRP A 42 -6.11 8.32 -3.88
C TRP A 42 -6.13 7.89 -2.40
N GLN A 43 -7.31 8.00 -1.79
CA GLN A 43 -7.55 7.62 -0.42
C GLN A 43 -7.29 6.13 -0.17
N LEU A 44 -7.59 5.24 -1.11
CA LEU A 44 -7.29 3.81 -1.00
C LEU A 44 -5.79 3.51 -1.11
N ALA A 45 -5.07 4.22 -1.98
CA ALA A 45 -3.64 4.03 -2.17
C ALA A 45 -2.83 4.36 -0.91
N VAL A 46 -3.05 5.55 -0.32
CA VAL A 46 -2.39 5.97 0.93
C VAL A 46 -2.58 4.94 2.03
N ASP A 47 -3.84 4.60 2.27
CA ASP A 47 -4.25 3.77 3.38
C ASP A 47 -3.76 2.34 3.24
N THR A 48 -3.74 1.84 2.01
CA THR A 48 -3.19 0.53 1.70
C THR A 48 -1.69 0.53 1.93
N LEU A 49 -0.95 1.47 1.34
CA LEU A 49 0.49 1.60 1.53
C LEU A 49 0.84 1.70 3.02
N TYR A 50 0.16 2.58 3.76
CA TYR A 50 0.42 2.76 5.19
C TYR A 50 0.23 1.44 5.96
N ARG A 51 -0.85 0.70 5.70
CA ARG A 51 -1.10 -0.60 6.35
C ARG A 51 -0.01 -1.61 6.01
N LEU A 52 0.44 -1.66 4.77
CA LEU A 52 1.49 -2.58 4.32
C LEU A 52 2.86 -2.25 4.94
N PHE A 53 3.25 -0.98 5.03
CA PHE A 53 4.47 -0.55 5.73
C PHE A 53 4.35 -0.78 7.25
N ALA A 54 3.23 -0.39 7.84
CA ALA A 54 2.98 -0.55 9.28
C ALA A 54 3.01 -2.04 9.68
N SER A 55 2.66 -2.93 8.76
CA SER A 55 2.66 -4.38 8.96
C SER A 55 3.97 -5.09 8.61
N ASN A 56 5.00 -4.33 8.22
CA ASN A 56 6.28 -4.87 7.75
C ASN A 56 6.08 -5.83 6.56
N LEU A 57 5.31 -5.41 5.56
CA LEU A 57 5.18 -6.11 4.29
C LEU A 57 5.97 -5.42 3.19
N LEU A 58 6.04 -4.09 3.21
CA LEU A 58 6.82 -3.29 2.27
C LEU A 58 7.93 -2.50 2.98
N HIS A 59 8.98 -2.17 2.24
CA HIS A 59 10.06 -1.27 2.66
C HIS A 59 10.56 -0.42 1.47
N ILE A 60 11.38 0.59 1.75
CA ILE A 60 12.07 1.38 0.72
C ILE A 60 13.57 1.02 0.75
N PRO A 61 14.11 0.31 -0.24
CA PRO A 61 15.50 -0.19 -0.21
C PRO A 61 16.55 0.91 -0.10
N SER A 62 16.29 2.08 -0.70
CA SER A 62 17.22 3.21 -0.74
C SER A 62 17.28 4.00 0.57
N LEU A 63 16.35 3.78 1.50
CA LEU A 63 16.37 4.43 2.81
C LEU A 63 17.51 3.86 3.66
N LYS A 64 18.51 4.68 3.91
CA LYS A 64 19.60 4.38 4.85
C LYS A 64 19.16 4.76 6.26
N ALA A 65 19.05 3.77 7.13
CA ALA A 65 18.81 3.95 8.55
C ALA A 65 19.63 2.92 9.34
N ASP A 66 19.91 3.23 10.61
CA ASP A 66 20.71 2.36 11.48
C ASP A 66 20.00 1.04 11.82
N ASP A 67 18.67 1.03 11.77
CA ASP A 67 17.84 -0.14 12.02
C ASP A 67 16.50 -0.11 11.24
N PHE A 68 15.86 -1.27 11.17
CA PHE A 68 14.60 -1.47 10.45
C PHE A 68 13.42 -0.67 11.04
N SER A 69 13.35 -0.49 12.35
CA SER A 69 12.29 0.30 13.00
C SER A 69 12.38 1.77 12.60
N THR A 70 13.59 2.31 12.54
CA THR A 70 13.86 3.68 12.08
C THR A 70 13.49 3.83 10.60
N GLN A 71 13.91 2.88 9.75
CA GLN A 71 13.54 2.87 8.33
C GLN A 71 12.01 2.84 8.14
N LYS A 72 11.32 1.99 8.90
CA LYS A 72 9.85 1.90 8.90
C LYS A 72 9.21 3.22 9.32
N SER A 73 9.71 3.87 10.37
CA SER A 73 9.17 5.16 10.82
C SER A 73 9.28 6.22 9.73
N ILE A 74 10.44 6.35 9.09
CA ILE A 74 10.68 7.30 8.00
C ILE A 74 9.74 7.00 6.82
N ALA A 75 9.58 5.73 6.46
CA ALA A 75 8.66 5.32 5.41
C ALA A 75 7.20 5.69 5.73
N LEU A 76 6.75 5.46 6.96
CA LEU A 76 5.39 5.82 7.39
C LEU A 76 5.17 7.33 7.38
N ASP A 77 6.16 8.12 7.78
CA ASP A 77 6.07 9.58 7.73
C ASP A 77 6.04 10.12 6.30
N TYR A 78 6.75 9.47 5.38
CA TYR A 78 6.62 9.73 3.94
C TYR A 78 5.22 9.39 3.42
N ILE A 79 4.64 8.24 3.74
CA ILE A 79 3.26 7.93 3.32
C ILE A 79 2.25 8.95 3.89
N LYS A 80 2.47 9.46 5.11
CA LYS A 80 1.65 10.56 5.66
C LYS A 80 1.86 11.88 4.93
N SER A 81 3.08 12.20 4.50
CA SER A 81 3.32 13.43 3.71
C SER A 81 2.68 13.33 2.34
N LEU A 82 2.75 12.15 1.72
CA LEU A 82 2.11 11.84 0.45
C LEU A 82 0.62 12.18 0.47
N ALA A 83 -0.11 11.91 1.56
CA ALA A 83 -1.53 12.24 1.73
C ALA A 83 -1.92 13.73 1.52
N ARG A 84 -0.94 14.63 1.46
CA ARG A 84 -1.12 16.07 1.20
C ARG A 84 -0.92 16.46 -0.26
N HIS A 85 -0.50 15.53 -1.09
CA HIS A 85 -0.19 15.74 -2.50
C HIS A 85 -1.20 14.97 -3.36
N ASP A 86 -1.67 15.60 -4.44
CA ASP A 86 -2.60 14.97 -5.38
C ASP A 86 -1.84 14.40 -6.59
N PRO A 87 -1.70 13.06 -6.73
CA PRO A 87 -1.01 12.45 -7.87
C PRO A 87 -1.73 12.65 -9.21
N PHE A 88 -2.99 13.11 -9.21
CA PHE A 88 -3.78 13.32 -10.42
C PHE A 88 -3.75 14.76 -10.93
N ARG A 89 -3.12 15.69 -10.20
CA ARG A 89 -2.90 17.06 -10.69
C ARG A 89 -1.83 17.05 -11.78
N SER A 90 -2.00 17.94 -12.75
CA SER A 90 -1.03 18.14 -13.85
C SER A 90 0.26 18.86 -13.42
N ASP A 91 0.41 19.18 -12.13
CA ASP A 91 1.58 19.85 -11.61
C ASP A 91 2.73 18.85 -11.42
N ILE A 92 3.88 19.16 -12.00
CA ILE A 92 5.06 18.30 -11.93
C ILE A 92 5.61 18.23 -10.51
N GLU A 93 5.46 19.30 -9.72
CA GLU A 93 5.91 19.32 -8.33
C GLU A 93 5.07 18.35 -7.49
N GLU A 94 3.74 18.42 -7.58
CA GLU A 94 2.81 17.51 -6.90
C GLU A 94 3.04 16.04 -7.28
N THR A 95 3.18 15.77 -8.58
CA THR A 95 3.39 14.40 -9.07
C THR A 95 4.78 13.86 -8.71
N SER A 96 5.80 14.71 -8.60
CA SER A 96 7.17 14.25 -8.29
C SER A 96 7.31 13.59 -6.91
N HIS A 97 6.49 13.98 -5.94
CA HIS A 97 6.50 13.38 -4.60
C HIS A 97 6.18 11.88 -4.63
N TRP A 98 5.38 11.45 -5.61
CA TRP A 98 4.91 10.07 -5.78
C TRP A 98 5.95 9.12 -6.34
N TYR A 99 6.87 9.66 -7.14
CA TYR A 99 7.94 8.93 -7.82
C TYR A 99 9.25 8.93 -7.03
N LEU A 100 9.27 9.51 -5.82
CA LEU A 100 10.50 9.77 -5.09
C LEU A 100 11.24 8.49 -4.71
N TRP A 101 10.52 7.46 -4.27
CA TRP A 101 11.11 6.25 -3.70
C TRP A 101 10.53 4.97 -4.30
N ASP A 102 11.43 4.04 -4.62
CA ASP A 102 11.09 2.67 -4.95
C ASP A 102 10.68 1.91 -3.69
N ILE A 103 9.57 1.19 -3.79
CA ILE A 103 8.99 0.36 -2.74
C ILE A 103 9.12 -1.09 -3.15
N SER A 104 9.57 -1.95 -2.23
CA SER A 104 9.77 -3.37 -2.48
C SER A 104 9.17 -4.22 -1.37
N ALA A 105 8.90 -5.50 -1.68
CA ALA A 105 8.51 -6.47 -0.69
C ALA A 105 9.64 -6.77 0.31
N THR A 106 9.27 -6.89 1.59
CA THR A 106 10.15 -7.41 2.64
C THR A 106 10.21 -8.94 2.60
N ASP A 107 11.20 -9.54 3.26
CA ASP A 107 11.24 -11.00 3.45
C ASP A 107 9.98 -11.57 4.10
N ARG A 108 9.32 -10.79 4.97
CA ARG A 108 8.05 -11.19 5.59
C ARG A 108 6.95 -11.33 4.54
N CYS A 109 6.86 -10.38 3.60
CA CYS A 109 5.92 -10.46 2.49
C CYS A 109 6.21 -11.68 1.61
N HIS A 110 7.47 -11.91 1.25
CA HIS A 110 7.87 -13.10 0.48
C HIS A 110 7.42 -14.41 1.14
N ARG A 111 7.69 -14.57 2.45
CA ARG A 111 7.24 -15.76 3.20
C ARG A 111 5.71 -15.89 3.25
N LEU A 112 4.98 -14.77 3.30
CA LEU A 112 3.52 -14.78 3.33
C LEU A 112 2.94 -15.21 1.97
N ILE A 113 3.47 -14.67 0.88
CA ILE A 113 3.13 -15.02 -0.50
C ILE A 113 3.39 -16.50 -0.77
N GLU A 114 4.54 -17.03 -0.32
CA GLU A 114 4.88 -18.45 -0.45
C GLU A 114 3.96 -19.35 0.39
N LYS A 115 3.75 -19.00 1.68
CA LYS A 115 2.91 -19.78 2.60
C LYS A 115 1.50 -20.01 2.07
N PHE A 116 0.94 -19.03 1.36
CA PHE A 116 -0.42 -19.11 0.83
C PHE A 116 -0.49 -19.44 -0.67
N GLY A 117 0.63 -19.83 -1.29
CA GLY A 117 0.67 -20.27 -2.69
C GLY A 117 0.27 -19.21 -3.70
N ILE A 118 0.43 -17.92 -3.38
CA ILE A 118 -0.12 -16.81 -4.18
C ILE A 118 0.56 -16.71 -5.57
N ARG A 119 1.79 -17.20 -5.69
CA ARG A 119 2.52 -17.22 -6.97
C ARG A 119 1.88 -18.14 -8.00
N ASP A 120 1.35 -19.26 -7.55
CA ASP A 120 0.76 -20.30 -8.41
C ASP A 120 -0.75 -20.11 -8.59
N LEU A 121 -1.33 -19.16 -7.86
CA LEU A 121 -2.75 -18.86 -7.89
C LEU A 121 -3.11 -18.13 -9.19
N PRO A 122 -4.13 -18.59 -9.95
CA PRO A 122 -4.57 -17.93 -11.16
C PRO A 122 -4.89 -16.45 -10.92
N GLN A 123 -4.59 -15.59 -11.91
CA GLN A 123 -4.93 -14.18 -11.82
C GLN A 123 -6.44 -13.99 -11.63
N GLY A 124 -6.82 -13.13 -10.69
CA GLY A 124 -8.23 -12.87 -10.36
C GLY A 124 -8.82 -13.80 -9.30
N GLU A 125 -8.11 -14.86 -8.90
CA GLU A 125 -8.52 -15.68 -7.76
C GLU A 125 -8.02 -15.07 -6.44
N LEU A 126 -8.82 -15.21 -5.38
CA LEU A 126 -8.53 -14.66 -4.06
C LEU A 126 -8.24 -15.79 -3.06
N SER A 127 -7.05 -15.76 -2.46
CA SER A 127 -6.71 -16.66 -1.37
C SER A 127 -7.34 -16.20 -0.06
N GLN A 128 -8.40 -16.87 0.37
CA GLN A 128 -9.10 -16.55 1.62
C GLN A 128 -8.18 -16.65 2.86
N GLY A 129 -7.24 -17.60 2.85
CA GLY A 129 -6.26 -17.75 3.93
C GLY A 129 -5.31 -16.55 4.01
N PHE A 130 -4.87 -16.04 2.87
CA PHE A 130 -4.03 -14.84 2.80
C PHE A 130 -4.78 -13.60 3.28
N VAL A 131 -6.03 -13.44 2.85
CA VAL A 131 -6.91 -12.35 3.29
C VAL A 131 -7.09 -12.34 4.81
N ALA A 132 -7.41 -13.50 5.39
CA ALA A 132 -7.53 -13.62 6.85
C ALA A 132 -6.20 -13.27 7.55
N ALA A 133 -5.06 -13.69 6.99
CA ALA A 133 -3.76 -13.35 7.53
C ALA A 133 -3.44 -11.84 7.46
N LEU A 134 -3.83 -11.16 6.37
CA LEU A 134 -3.70 -9.71 6.26
C LEU A 134 -4.56 -8.98 7.29
N HIS A 135 -5.82 -9.38 7.49
CA HIS A 135 -6.68 -8.77 8.51
C HIS A 135 -6.09 -8.91 9.92
N SER A 136 -5.65 -10.11 10.29
CA SER A 136 -4.99 -10.35 11.57
C SER A 136 -3.73 -9.51 11.72
N LEU A 137 -2.90 -9.47 10.68
CA LEU A 137 -1.66 -8.70 10.68
C LEU A 137 -1.90 -7.20 10.84
N PHE A 138 -2.89 -6.66 10.13
CA PHE A 138 -3.27 -5.25 10.23
C PHE A 138 -3.80 -4.93 11.63
N ALA A 139 -4.60 -5.80 12.22
CA ALA A 139 -5.08 -5.65 13.59
C ALA A 139 -3.93 -5.70 14.62
N GLU A 140 -3.00 -6.65 14.51
CA GLU A 140 -1.81 -6.77 15.36
C GLU A 140 -0.94 -5.50 15.33
N ASN A 141 -0.89 -4.82 14.19
CA ASN A 141 -0.12 -3.58 14.00
C ASN A 141 -0.96 -2.31 14.20
N GLN A 142 -2.15 -2.41 14.82
CA GLN A 142 -3.04 -1.28 15.13
C GLN A 142 -3.48 -0.46 13.91
N VAL A 143 -3.56 -1.11 12.74
CA VAL A 143 -3.94 -0.51 11.46
C VAL A 143 -5.03 -1.34 10.78
N ALA A 144 -5.93 -1.92 11.58
CA ALA A 144 -7.05 -2.73 11.10
C ALA A 144 -7.80 -2.02 9.96
N TRP A 145 -8.32 -2.81 9.01
CA TRP A 145 -9.19 -2.24 7.98
C TRP A 145 -10.49 -1.75 8.62
N SER A 146 -10.98 -0.59 8.17
CA SER A 146 -12.23 0.00 8.63
C SER A 146 -12.86 0.81 7.51
N ASP A 147 -14.14 1.17 7.67
CA ASP A 147 -14.86 2.00 6.71
C ASP A 147 -14.43 3.48 6.76
N GLN A 148 -13.59 3.84 7.73
CA GLN A 148 -12.96 5.16 7.83
C GLN A 148 -11.50 5.09 7.36
N PRO A 149 -11.02 6.14 6.67
CA PRO A 149 -9.62 6.21 6.29
C PRO A 149 -8.73 6.33 7.52
N LEU A 150 -7.59 5.66 7.48
CA LEU A 150 -6.55 5.73 8.52
C LEU A 150 -5.77 7.05 8.42
N ILE A 151 -5.55 7.53 7.20
CA ILE A 151 -4.97 8.84 6.93
C ILE A 151 -5.94 9.59 6.02
N VAL A 152 -6.48 10.71 6.50
CA VAL A 152 -7.33 11.56 5.67
C VAL A 152 -6.46 12.28 4.64
N ILE A 153 -6.76 12.10 3.35
CA ILE A 153 -6.13 12.91 2.30
C ILE A 153 -6.60 14.36 2.41
N ASN A 154 -5.67 15.30 2.25
CA ASN A 154 -5.97 16.72 2.24
C ASN A 154 -5.23 17.36 1.07
N THR A 155 -5.89 17.37 -0.08
CA THR A 155 -5.36 17.86 -1.36
C THR A 155 -5.70 19.33 -1.64
N ASP A 156 -6.37 20.01 -0.69
CA ASP A 156 -6.84 21.40 -0.81
C ASP A 156 -5.84 22.44 -0.27
N GLN A 157 -4.56 22.06 -0.09
CA GLN A 157 -3.50 22.99 0.33
C GLN A 157 -2.75 23.60 -0.85
#